data_AF-A0A7X9ZR39-F1
#
_entry.id   AF-A0A7X9ZR39-F1
#
_cell.length_a   1.000
_cell.length_b   1.000
_cell.length_c   1.000
_cell.angle_alpha   90.00
_cell.angle_beta   90.00
_cell.angle_gamma   90.00
#
_symmetry.space_group_name_H-M   'P 1'
#
loop_
_entity.id
_entity.type
_entity.pdbx_description
1 polymer ?
#
loop_
_entity_poly.entity_id
_entity_poly.type
_entity_poly.pdbx_seq_one_letter_code
_entity_poly.pdbx_strand_id
1 'polypeptide(L)'
;MKPDREDRLYDRAEAISEGRLNGLYMPILRGLALRKHHRAMLRLAGVFTQDNSRADLGSAARVGDPAWLYRRVWRLGGEYARFAAQNMAMSLFNIGDLQGYRSWLHRGAELGDQDAGLQLECFETRLSHGAARQIGRGRPMRRNGS
;
A
#
# COMPACT_ATOMS: atom_id res chain seq x y z
N MET A 1 16.07 3.47 23.31
CA MET A 1 16.06 2.04 22.94
C MET A 1 17.06 1.86 21.81
N LYS A 2 18.01 0.90 21.90
CA LYS A 2 18.95 0.68 20.78
C LYS A 2 18.18 0.03 19.63
N PRO A 3 18.39 0.44 18.36
CA PRO A 3 17.73 -0.20 17.22
C PRO A 3 18.11 -1.68 17.18
N ASP A 4 17.14 -2.52 16.85
CA ASP A 4 17.36 -3.95 16.70
C ASP A 4 18.39 -4.20 15.58
N ARG A 5 19.03 -5.37 15.60
CA ARG A 5 19.98 -5.77 14.57
C ARG A 5 19.37 -5.70 13.17
N GLU A 6 18.10 -6.07 13.02
CA GLU A 6 17.39 -6.02 11.75
C GLU A 6 17.17 -4.58 11.26
N ASP A 7 16.79 -3.67 12.15
CA ASP A 7 16.62 -2.24 11.84
C ASP A 7 17.94 -1.63 11.35
N ARG A 8 19.05 -1.91 12.03
CA ARG A 8 20.37 -1.43 11.59
C ARG A 8 20.76 -1.96 10.21
N LEU A 9 20.39 -3.21 9.92
CA LEU A 9 20.66 -3.81 8.63
C LEU A 9 19.77 -3.21 7.54
N TYR A 10 18.52 -2.87 7.86
CA TYR A 10 17.63 -2.12 6.98
C TYR A 10 18.18 -0.72 6.68
N ASP A 11 18.58 0.03 7.71
CA ASP A 11 19.11 1.39 7.53
C ASP A 11 20.41 1.37 6.70
N ARG A 12 21.25 0.34 6.86
CA ARG A 12 22.42 0.11 5.98
C ARG A 12 21.98 -0.14 4.54
N ALA A 13 20.94 -0.94 4.32
CA ALA A 13 20.43 -1.21 2.98
C ALA A 13 19.95 0.08 2.30
N GLU A 14 19.20 0.92 3.01
CA GLU A 14 18.75 2.21 2.47
C GLU A 14 19.92 3.13 2.12
N ALA A 15 20.93 3.23 2.99
CA ALA A 15 22.15 3.99 2.69
C ALA A 15 22.91 3.47 1.44
N ILE A 16 22.90 2.16 1.20
CA ILE A 16 23.45 1.59 -0.05
C ILE A 16 22.59 2.00 -1.25
N SER A 17 21.26 1.94 -1.13
CA SER A 17 20.34 2.31 -2.23
C SER A 17 20.46 3.77 -2.65
N GLU A 18 20.81 4.64 -1.71
CA GLU A 18 21.02 6.09 -1.92
C GLU A 18 22.46 6.43 -2.36
N GLY A 19 23.33 5.42 -2.55
CA GLY A 19 24.72 5.62 -2.93
C GLY A 19 25.64 6.14 -1.81
N ARG A 20 25.16 6.18 -0.56
CA ARG A 20 25.95 6.63 0.60
C ARG A 20 26.93 5.58 1.12
N LEU A 21 26.69 4.29 0.83
CA LEU A 21 27.54 3.17 1.22
C LEU A 21 27.69 2.16 0.08
N ASN A 22 28.80 1.41 0.09
CA ASN A 22 29.02 0.30 -0.83
C ASN A 22 28.34 -0.99 -0.33
N GLY A 23 27.78 -1.77 -1.25
CA GLY A 23 27.27 -3.11 -0.98
C GLY A 23 26.10 -3.51 -1.86
N LEU A 24 25.46 -4.64 -1.51
CA LEU A 24 24.31 -5.18 -2.24
C LEU A 24 23.00 -4.88 -1.51
N TYR A 25 22.26 -3.89 -2.01
CA TYR A 25 20.96 -3.48 -1.47
C TYR A 25 19.90 -4.59 -1.53
N MET A 26 19.63 -5.12 -2.72
CA MET A 26 18.51 -6.04 -2.96
C MET A 26 18.59 -7.36 -2.17
N PRO A 27 19.76 -8.03 -2.04
CA PRO A 27 19.88 -9.25 -1.24
C PRO A 27 19.59 -9.01 0.26
N ILE A 28 20.04 -7.87 0.81
CA ILE A 28 19.75 -7.52 2.20
C ILE A 28 18.25 -7.34 2.39
N LEU A 29 17.61 -6.58 1.49
CA LEU A 29 16.18 -6.29 1.57
C LEU A 29 15.33 -7.56 1.46
N ARG A 30 15.65 -8.45 0.52
CA ARG A 30 14.98 -9.76 0.38
C ARG A 30 15.15 -10.62 1.62
N GLY A 31 16.36 -10.67 2.17
CA GLY A 31 16.64 -11.44 3.39
C GLY A 31 15.84 -10.93 4.59
N LEU A 32 15.71 -9.61 4.75
CA LEU A 32 14.88 -8.99 5.80
C LEU A 32 13.39 -9.22 5.56
N ALA A 33 12.92 -9.12 4.32
CA ALA A 33 11.51 -9.38 3.99
C ALA A 33 11.10 -10.83 4.32
N LEU A 34 11.97 -11.81 4.05
CA LEU A 34 11.74 -13.21 4.44
C LEU A 34 11.66 -13.42 5.96
N ARG A 35 12.37 -12.58 6.74
CA ARG A 35 12.29 -12.55 8.21
C ARG A 35 11.08 -11.78 8.75
N LYS A 36 10.18 -11.33 7.87
CA LYS A 36 8.97 -10.55 8.20
C LYS A 36 9.27 -9.13 8.71
N HIS A 37 10.43 -8.57 8.37
CA HIS A 37 10.75 -7.18 8.69
C HIS A 37 9.85 -6.21 7.90
N HIS A 38 9.01 -5.43 8.59
CA HIS A 38 7.92 -4.67 7.99
C HIS A 38 8.39 -3.64 6.95
N ARG A 39 9.36 -2.79 7.31
CA ARG A 39 9.92 -1.77 6.40
C ARG A 39 10.54 -2.41 5.16
N ALA A 40 11.17 -3.58 5.31
CA ALA A 40 11.81 -4.29 4.21
C ALA A 40 10.78 -4.84 3.22
N MET A 41 9.68 -5.42 3.72
CA MET A 41 8.58 -5.89 2.88
C MET A 41 7.92 -4.73 2.11
N LEU A 42 7.65 -3.60 2.78
CA LEU A 42 7.08 -2.41 2.15
C LEU A 42 7.98 -1.84 1.05
N ARG A 43 9.27 -1.69 1.36
CA ARG A 43 10.25 -1.16 0.43
C ARG A 43 10.44 -2.10 -0.76
N LEU A 44 10.53 -3.42 -0.53
CA LEU A 44 10.66 -4.41 -1.58
C LEU A 44 9.45 -4.41 -2.52
N ALA A 45 8.24 -4.30 -1.95
CA ALA A 45 7.02 -4.16 -2.73
C ALA A 45 7.06 -2.89 -3.59
N GLY A 46 7.43 -1.74 -3.02
CA GLY A 46 7.55 -0.48 -3.75
C GLY A 46 8.59 -0.50 -4.88
N VAL A 47 9.69 -1.23 -4.70
CA VAL A 47 10.69 -1.44 -5.77
C VAL A 47 10.10 -2.21 -6.95
N PHE A 48 9.20 -3.17 -6.69
CA PHE A 48 8.58 -3.97 -7.73
C PHE A 48 7.32 -3.35 -8.33
N THR A 49 6.73 -2.31 -7.73
CA THR A 49 5.53 -1.61 -8.23
C THR A 49 5.83 -0.26 -8.87
N GLN A 50 7.05 -0.04 -9.38
CA GLN A 50 7.44 1.26 -9.92
C GLN A 50 6.60 1.71 -11.12
N ASP A 51 6.22 0.79 -12.01
CA ASP A 51 5.43 1.13 -13.20
C ASP A 51 3.93 1.16 -12.92
N ASN A 52 3.53 0.91 -11.65
CA ASN A 52 2.14 0.91 -11.19
C ASN A 52 1.22 0.03 -12.05
N SER A 53 1.77 -1.04 -12.61
CA SER A 53 1.05 -1.94 -13.52
C SER A 53 0.39 -3.09 -12.74
N ARG A 54 -0.60 -3.73 -13.37
CA ARG A 54 -1.20 -4.95 -12.81
C ARG A 54 -0.19 -6.11 -12.75
N ALA A 55 0.72 -6.18 -13.72
CA ALA A 55 1.74 -7.22 -13.76
C ALA A 55 2.73 -7.06 -12.60
N ASP A 56 3.11 -5.82 -12.30
CA ASP A 56 4.00 -5.45 -11.21
C ASP A 56 3.41 -5.80 -9.84
N LEU A 57 2.15 -5.42 -9.61
CA LEU A 57 1.47 -5.66 -8.35
C LEU A 57 1.36 -7.16 -8.05
N GLY A 58 1.21 -7.97 -9.10
CA GLY A 58 1.13 -9.42 -9.02
C GLY A 58 -0.09 -9.90 -8.22
N SER A 59 0.04 -11.06 -7.58
CA SER A 59 -1.05 -11.71 -6.86
C SER A 59 -0.80 -11.79 -5.36
N ALA A 60 -1.84 -11.48 -4.57
CA ALA A 60 -1.81 -11.68 -3.12
C ALA A 60 -1.71 -13.17 -2.70
N ALA A 61 -1.83 -14.11 -3.64
CA ALA A 61 -1.63 -15.54 -3.41
C ALA A 61 -0.19 -16.00 -3.68
N ARG A 62 0.59 -15.23 -4.44
CA ARG A 62 1.96 -15.60 -4.84
C ARG A 62 2.97 -14.96 -3.90
N VAL A 63 3.75 -15.81 -3.21
CA VAL A 63 4.74 -15.35 -2.23
C VAL A 63 5.81 -14.49 -2.92
N GLY A 64 6.08 -13.33 -2.34
CA GLY A 64 7.08 -12.40 -2.83
C GLY A 64 6.56 -11.35 -3.81
N ASP A 65 5.35 -11.53 -4.36
CA ASP A 65 4.71 -10.47 -5.16
C ASP A 65 4.33 -9.28 -4.27
N PRO A 66 4.30 -8.05 -4.80
CA PRO A 66 3.96 -6.85 -4.02
C PRO A 66 2.62 -6.92 -3.32
N ALA A 67 1.58 -7.41 -3.98
CA ALA A 67 0.27 -7.62 -3.37
C ALA A 67 0.33 -8.56 -2.16
N TRP A 68 1.16 -9.60 -2.23
CA TRP A 68 1.39 -10.51 -1.11
C TRP A 68 2.16 -9.83 0.02
N LEU A 69 3.20 -9.05 -0.30
CA LEU A 69 4.01 -8.31 0.67
C LEU A 69 3.18 -7.29 1.44
N TYR A 70 2.40 -6.44 0.75
CA TYR A 70 1.50 -5.49 1.42
C TYR A 70 0.48 -6.20 2.31
N ARG A 71 -0.16 -7.24 1.78
CA ARG A 71 -1.12 -8.04 2.56
C ARG A 71 -0.47 -8.69 3.76
N ARG A 72 0.78 -9.14 3.64
CA ARG A 72 1.53 -9.77 4.73
C ARG A 72 1.85 -8.77 5.83
N VAL A 73 2.35 -7.57 5.49
CA VAL A 73 2.62 -6.49 6.46
C VAL A 73 1.33 -6.10 7.18
N TRP A 74 0.24 -5.87 6.45
CA TRP A 74 -1.06 -5.54 7.05
C TRP A 74 -1.54 -6.61 8.05
N ARG A 75 -1.42 -7.90 7.69
CA ARG A 75 -1.81 -9.01 8.59
C ARG A 75 -0.91 -9.15 9.82
N LEU A 76 0.37 -8.77 9.74
CA LEU A 76 1.28 -8.80 10.89
C LEU A 76 0.96 -7.67 11.87
N GLY A 77 0.31 -6.60 11.40
CA GLY A 77 -0.10 -5.48 12.23
C GLY A 77 1.06 -4.53 12.57
N GLY A 78 0.87 -3.74 13.63
CA GLY A 78 1.83 -2.74 14.08
C GLY A 78 1.79 -1.44 13.29
N GLU A 79 2.77 -0.57 13.53
CA GLU A 79 2.80 0.79 12.99
C GLU A 79 2.83 0.84 11.45
N TYR A 80 3.34 -0.21 10.80
CA TYR A 80 3.48 -0.28 9.35
C TYR A 80 2.25 -0.81 8.61
N ALA A 81 1.26 -1.34 9.33
CA ALA A 81 0.07 -1.91 8.72
C ALA A 81 -0.75 -0.87 7.95
N ARG A 82 -0.81 0.39 8.44
CA ARG A 82 -1.49 1.50 7.74
C ARG A 82 -0.80 1.83 6.41
N PHE A 83 0.53 1.91 6.40
CA PHE A 83 1.30 2.20 5.18
C PHE A 83 1.14 1.07 4.15
N ALA A 84 1.06 -0.18 4.60
CA ALA A 84 0.77 -1.31 3.73
C ALA A 84 -0.63 -1.20 3.10
N ALA A 85 -1.63 -0.82 3.90
CA ALA A 85 -2.99 -0.64 3.42
C ALA A 85 -3.07 0.50 2.40
N GLN A 86 -2.45 1.65 2.68
CA GLN A 86 -2.42 2.79 1.77
C GLN A 86 -1.69 2.47 0.46
N ASN A 87 -0.50 1.85 0.52
CA ASN A 87 0.24 1.48 -0.70
C ASN A 87 -0.51 0.46 -1.56
N MET A 88 -1.18 -0.51 -0.93
CA MET A 88 -2.03 -1.46 -1.63
C MET A 88 -3.24 -0.75 -2.27
N ALA A 89 -3.87 0.17 -1.55
CA ALA A 89 -4.97 0.97 -2.07
C ALA A 89 -4.53 1.75 -3.31
N MET A 90 -3.41 2.49 -3.25
CA MET A 90 -2.90 3.26 -4.38
C MET A 90 -2.54 2.38 -5.57
N SER A 91 -1.92 1.22 -5.34
CA SER A 91 -1.62 0.26 -6.41
C SER A 91 -2.90 -0.21 -7.11
N LEU A 92 -3.96 -0.52 -6.35
CA LEU A 92 -5.24 -0.94 -6.89
C LEU A 92 -5.96 0.18 -7.64
N PHE A 93 -5.87 1.42 -7.14
CA PHE A 93 -6.37 2.60 -7.83
C PHE A 93 -5.69 2.79 -9.19
N ASN A 94 -4.36 2.70 -9.23
CA ASN A 94 -3.58 2.89 -10.45
C ASN A 94 -3.91 1.86 -11.55
N ILE A 95 -4.29 0.64 -11.16
CA ILE A 95 -4.69 -0.42 -12.11
C ILE A 95 -6.21 -0.47 -12.37
N GLY A 96 -6.96 0.53 -11.90
CA GLY A 96 -8.40 0.67 -12.10
C GLY A 96 -9.29 -0.25 -11.25
N ASP A 97 -8.75 -0.94 -10.25
CA ASP A 97 -9.53 -1.75 -9.31
C ASP A 97 -10.09 -0.87 -8.17
N LEU A 98 -11.18 -0.18 -8.46
CA LEU A 98 -11.83 0.73 -7.52
C LEU A 98 -12.47 0.02 -6.32
N GLN A 99 -12.93 -1.23 -6.49
CA GLN A 99 -13.49 -2.02 -5.38
C GLN A 99 -12.38 -2.43 -4.41
N GLY A 100 -11.26 -2.91 -4.95
CA GLY A 100 -10.07 -3.23 -4.20
C GLY A 100 -9.52 -2.01 -3.47
N TYR A 101 -9.36 -0.89 -4.18
CA TYR A 101 -8.94 0.39 -3.62
C TYR A 101 -9.79 0.80 -2.42
N ARG A 102 -11.12 0.87 -2.57
CA ARG A 102 -12.04 1.22 -1.48
C ARG A 102 -11.90 0.28 -0.28
N SER A 103 -11.81 -1.02 -0.55
CA SER A 103 -11.67 -2.03 0.51
C SER A 103 -10.38 -1.84 1.32
N TRP A 104 -9.31 -1.42 0.67
CA TRP A 104 -8.02 -1.17 1.33
C TRP A 104 -7.94 0.19 2.02
N LEU A 105 -8.64 1.21 1.50
CA LEU A 105 -8.83 2.45 2.25
C LEU A 105 -9.60 2.23 3.56
N HIS A 106 -10.66 1.43 3.56
CA HIS A 106 -11.38 1.08 4.79
C HIS A 106 -10.43 0.47 5.83
N ARG A 107 -9.56 -0.44 5.41
CA ARG A 107 -8.55 -1.04 6.29
C ARG A 107 -7.52 -0.03 6.81
N GLY A 108 -7.12 0.94 5.99
CA GLY A 108 -6.23 2.04 6.42
C GLY A 108 -6.90 2.93 7.46
N ALA A 109 -8.14 3.35 7.19
CA ALA A 109 -8.93 4.20 8.09
C ALA A 109 -9.21 3.53 9.44
N GLU A 110 -9.50 2.22 9.45
CA GLU A 110 -9.63 1.41 10.68
C GLU A 110 -8.36 1.40 11.53
N LEU A 111 -7.18 1.57 10.90
CA LEU A 111 -5.88 1.68 11.56
C LEU A 111 -5.51 3.11 11.94
N GLY A 112 -6.45 4.07 11.81
CA GLY A 112 -6.25 5.48 12.14
C GLY A 112 -5.52 6.29 11.06
N ASP A 113 -5.44 5.79 9.83
CA ASP A 113 -4.95 6.58 8.70
C ASP A 113 -5.99 7.64 8.30
N GLN A 114 -5.72 8.89 8.69
CA GLN A 114 -6.62 10.02 8.43
C GLN A 114 -6.77 10.30 6.94
N ASP A 115 -5.70 10.14 6.16
CA ASP A 115 -5.73 10.36 4.71
C ASP A 115 -6.63 9.32 4.04
N ALA A 116 -6.56 8.07 4.49
CA ALA A 116 -7.46 7.02 4.01
C ALA A 116 -8.93 7.31 4.36
N GLY A 117 -9.19 7.84 5.56
CA GLY A 117 -10.52 8.29 5.99
C GLY A 117 -11.07 9.41 5.10
N LEU A 118 -10.29 10.46 4.88
CA LEU A 118 -10.67 11.58 4.00
C LEU A 118 -10.91 11.11 2.56
N GLN A 119 -10.08 10.19 2.06
CA GLN A 119 -10.26 9.61 0.73
C GLN A 119 -11.55 8.79 0.61
N LEU A 120 -11.98 8.09 1.67
CA LEU A 120 -13.27 7.39 1.71
C LEU A 120 -14.46 8.34 1.73
N GLU A 121 -14.39 9.43 2.49
CA GLU A 121 -15.42 10.47 2.51
C GLU A 121 -15.61 11.09 1.12
N CYS A 122 -14.50 11.29 0.41
CA CYS A 122 -14.50 11.81 -0.96
C CYS A 122 -14.83 10.75 -2.03
N PHE A 123 -14.85 9.45 -1.67
CA PHE A 123 -14.97 8.33 -2.62
C PHE A 123 -16.33 8.26 -3.34
N GLU A 124 -17.31 9.08 -2.96
CA GLU A 124 -18.61 9.17 -3.62
C GLU A 124 -18.59 9.76 -5.05
N THR A 125 -17.44 10.18 -5.60
CA THR A 125 -17.43 11.08 -6.78
C THR A 125 -16.76 10.56 -8.07
N ARG A 126 -16.28 9.32 -8.17
CA ARG A 126 -15.55 8.84 -9.39
C ARG A 126 -16.21 7.73 -10.19
N LEU A 127 -17.54 7.78 -10.35
CA LEU A 127 -18.13 7.27 -11.58
C LEU A 127 -18.38 8.49 -12.47
N SER A 128 -18.01 8.41 -13.76
CA SER A 128 -18.46 9.43 -14.72
C SER A 128 -19.98 9.54 -14.60
N HIS A 129 -20.55 10.74 -14.75
CA HIS A 129 -21.99 10.96 -14.57
C HIS A 129 -22.83 9.97 -15.42
N GLY A 130 -22.32 9.57 -16.59
CA GLY A 130 -22.89 8.52 -17.43
C GLY A 130 -22.90 7.13 -16.78
N ALA A 131 -21.76 6.67 -16.24
CA ALA A 131 -21.66 5.37 -15.56
C ALA A 131 -22.46 5.33 -14.24
N ALA A 132 -22.49 6.43 -13.48
CA ALA A 132 -23.28 6.56 -12.27
C ALA A 132 -24.79 6.47 -12.54
N ARG A 133 -25.24 7.02 -13.68
CA ARG A 133 -26.64 6.97 -14.12
C ARG A 133 -27.04 5.58 -14.61
N GLN A 134 -26.15 4.86 -15.28
CA GLN A 134 -26.41 3.50 -15.77
C GLN A 134 -26.67 2.48 -14.64
N ILE A 135 -26.08 2.68 -13.46
CA ILE A 135 -26.28 1.78 -12.30
C ILE A 135 -27.29 2.32 -11.26
N GLY A 136 -28.08 3.34 -11.61
CA GLY A 136 -29.13 3.90 -10.75
C GLY A 136 -28.63 4.73 -9.55
N ARG A 137 -27.37 5.17 -9.55
CA ARG A 137 -26.73 5.92 -8.45
C ARG A 137 -26.42 7.38 -8.83
N GLY A 138 -27.32 8.01 -9.59
CA GLY A 138 -27.12 9.34 -10.19
C GLY A 138 -27.23 10.56 -9.26
N ARG A 139 -26.93 10.47 -7.95
CA ARG A 139 -26.98 11.65 -7.06
C ARG A 139 -25.64 11.89 -6.34
N PRO A 140 -24.89 12.94 -6.71
CA PRO A 140 -23.61 13.28 -6.08
C PRO A 140 -23.68 14.23 -4.86
N MET A 141 -24.87 14.56 -4.33
CA MET A 141 -24.98 15.45 -3.17
C MET A 141 -26.08 14.98 -2.21
N ARG A 142 -25.71 14.75 -0.94
CA ARG A 142 -26.64 15.04 0.15
C ARG A 142 -26.85 16.56 0.15
N ARG A 143 -28.10 16.99 -0.01
CA ARG A 143 -28.49 18.37 0.31
C ARG A 143 -28.22 18.52 1.80
N ASN A 144 -27.26 19.36 2.18
CA ASN A 144 -27.17 19.81 3.56
C ASN A 144 -28.54 20.42 3.90
N GLY A 145 -29.27 19.73 4.77
CA GLY A 145 -30.50 20.25 5.35
C GLY A 145 -30.14 21.46 6.20
N SER A 146 -30.99 22.48 6.08
CA SER A 146 -31.01 23.73 6.83
C SER A 146 -30.91 23.56 8.33
#